data_AF-A0A0L8C5G6-F1
#
_entry.id   AF-A0A0L8C5G6-F1
#
_cell.length_a   1.000
_cell.length_b   1.000
_cell.length_c   1.000
_cell.angle_alpha   90.00
_cell.angle_beta   90.00
_cell.angle_gamma   90.00
#
_symmetry.space_group_name_H-M   'P 1'
#
loop_
_entity.id
_entity.type
_entity.pdbx_description
1 polymer ?
#
loop_
_entity_poly.entity_id
_entity_poly.type
_entity_poly.pdbx_seq_one_letter_code
_entity_poly.pdbx_strand_id
1 'polypeptide(L)'
;MKRFVIVAVLFAAVVWLLNTSLLATPPWLWGWPDRFAQRMKSAGSEIILLGPYAGGDFTTGIDSAEDLELVPETFSGYVWTNRAETTGPMLAKRQPAS
;
A
#
# COMPACT_ATOMS: atom_id res chain seq x y z
N MET A 1 19.68 33.03 22.13
CA MET A 1 19.76 31.55 22.25
C MET A 1 18.39 30.90 22.47
N LYS A 2 17.64 31.20 23.55
CA LYS A 2 16.34 30.55 23.84
C LYS A 2 15.30 30.63 22.70
N ARG A 3 15.18 31.78 22.02
CA ARG A 3 14.26 31.95 20.87
C ARG A 3 14.63 31.09 19.66
N PHE A 4 15.92 30.92 19.37
CA PHE A 4 16.39 30.07 18.27
C PHE A 4 16.12 28.58 18.56
N VAL A 5 16.29 28.14 19.81
CA VAL A 5 15.97 26.76 20.23
C VAL A 5 14.48 26.48 20.09
N ILE A 6 13.61 27.41 20.50
CA ILE A 6 12.15 27.25 20.37
C ILE A 6 11.75 27.12 18.89
N VAL A 7 12.29 27.96 18.01
CA VAL A 7 11.99 27.90 16.58
C VAL A 7 12.48 26.59 15.96
N ALA A 8 13.68 26.13 16.31
CA ALA A 8 14.21 24.86 15.82
C ALA A 8 13.37 23.66 16.28
N VAL A 9 12.95 23.65 17.55
CA VAL A 9 12.09 22.59 18.11
C VAL A 9 10.70 22.61 17.47
N LEU A 10 10.09 23.79 17.27
CA LEU A 10 8.80 23.90 16.58
C LEU A 10 8.90 23.45 15.12
N PHE A 11 9.97 23.82 14.42
CA PHE A 11 10.21 23.36 13.05
C PHE A 11 10.36 21.83 12.99
N ALA A 12 11.16 21.25 13.88
CA ALA A 12 11.31 19.79 13.97
C ALA A 12 9.97 19.11 14.30
N ALA A 13 9.16 19.68 15.20
CA ALA A 13 7.84 19.16 15.54
C ALA A 13 6.86 19.24 14.35
N VAL A 14 6.87 20.34 13.59
CA VAL A 14 6.04 20.49 12.39
C VAL A 14 6.45 19.48 11.32
N VAL A 15 7.75 19.33 11.04
CA VAL A 15 8.24 18.34 10.08
C VAL A 15 7.87 16.92 10.52
N TRP A 16 8.00 16.62 11.81
CA TRP A 16 7.60 15.32 12.38
C TRP A 16 6.08 15.08 12.25
N LEU A 17 5.25 16.09 12.52
CA LEU A 17 3.79 16.03 12.38
C LEU A 17 3.33 15.82 10.93
N LEU A 18 3.98 16.49 9.98
CA LEU A 18 3.67 16.38 8.55
C LEU A 18 4.09 15.03 7.96
N ASN A 19 5.19 14.45 8.46
CA ASN A 19 5.81 13.28 7.86
C ASN A 19 5.33 11.94 8.46
N THR A 20 4.76 11.90 9.67
CA THR A 20 4.63 10.62 10.38
C THR A 20 3.29 10.31 11.05
N SER A 21 2.37 11.26 11.30
CA SER A 21 1.19 10.91 12.12
C SER A 21 -0.12 11.66 11.87
N LEU A 22 -0.16 12.84 11.24
CA LEU A 22 -1.43 13.56 11.03
C LEU A 22 -1.91 13.58 9.56
N LEU A 23 -0.99 13.36 8.61
CA LEU A 23 -1.26 13.42 7.17
C LEU A 23 -0.92 12.11 6.45
N ALA A 24 -0.73 11.00 7.16
CA ALA A 24 -0.77 9.69 6.54
C ALA A 24 -2.17 9.51 5.95
N THR A 25 -2.34 9.94 4.69
CA THR A 25 -3.64 10.02 4.06
C THR A 25 -4.24 8.64 4.09
N PRO A 26 -5.38 8.45 4.76
CA PRO A 26 -5.98 7.14 4.83
C PRO A 26 -6.23 6.63 3.40
N PRO A 27 -5.98 5.35 3.09
CA PRO A 27 -6.13 4.83 1.73
C PRO A 27 -7.50 5.17 1.10
N TRP A 28 -8.56 5.25 1.91
CA TRP A 28 -9.90 5.61 1.47
C TRP A 28 -10.02 7.01 0.88
N LEU A 29 -9.15 7.96 1.25
CA LEU A 29 -9.19 9.34 0.73
C LEU A 29 -8.97 9.37 -0.79
N TRP A 30 -8.16 8.45 -1.30
CA TRP A 30 -7.87 8.27 -2.72
C TRP A 30 -8.84 7.28 -3.39
N GLY A 31 -9.81 6.76 -2.62
CA GLY A 31 -10.73 5.71 -3.05
C GLY A 31 -10.04 4.39 -3.33
N TRP A 32 -8.95 4.09 -2.60
CA TRP A 32 -8.35 2.76 -2.58
C TRP A 32 -9.37 1.73 -2.06
N PRO A 33 -9.43 0.52 -2.63
CA PRO A 33 -8.67 0.06 -3.81
C PRO A 33 -9.28 0.46 -5.16
N ASP A 34 -10.61 0.53 -5.26
CA ASP A 34 -11.31 0.49 -6.56
C ASP A 34 -11.16 1.75 -7.41
N ARG A 35 -11.45 2.93 -6.84
CA ARG A 35 -11.43 4.19 -7.61
C ARG A 35 -10.02 4.57 -7.99
N PHE A 36 -9.06 4.26 -7.12
CA PHE A 36 -7.66 4.45 -7.42
C PHE A 36 -7.25 3.54 -8.59
N ALA A 37 -7.57 2.25 -8.53
CA ALA A 37 -7.28 1.30 -9.60
C ALA A 37 -7.92 1.68 -10.94
N GLN A 38 -9.19 2.10 -10.93
CA GLN A 38 -9.88 2.58 -12.13
C GLN A 38 -9.21 3.82 -12.74
N ARG A 39 -8.76 4.77 -11.92
CA ARG A 39 -8.05 5.97 -12.41
C ARG A 39 -6.72 5.61 -13.04
N MET A 40 -5.93 4.76 -12.39
CA MET A 40 -4.65 4.31 -12.94
C MET A 40 -4.85 3.59 -14.28
N LYS A 41 -5.84 2.67 -14.35
CA LYS A 41 -6.21 2.00 -15.59
C LYS A 41 -6.64 2.97 -16.68
N SER A 42 -7.46 3.98 -16.36
CA SER A 42 -7.90 5.00 -17.32
C SER A 42 -6.76 5.86 -17.88
N ALA A 43 -5.66 5.97 -17.11
CA ALA A 43 -4.43 6.62 -17.54
C ALA A 43 -3.44 5.66 -18.24
N GLY A 44 -3.86 4.43 -18.55
CA GLY A 44 -3.01 3.42 -19.19
C GLY A 44 -1.94 2.82 -18.28
N SER A 45 -2.14 2.87 -16.97
CA SER A 45 -1.21 2.33 -15.97
C SER A 45 -1.78 1.08 -15.29
N GLU A 46 -0.90 0.13 -15.01
CA GLU A 46 -1.23 -1.08 -14.25
C GLU A 46 -0.75 -0.95 -12.80
N ILE A 47 -1.48 -1.55 -11.87
CA ILE A 47 -1.12 -1.59 -10.45
C ILE A 47 -0.72 -3.01 -10.09
N ILE A 48 0.42 -3.15 -9.41
CA ILE A 48 0.90 -4.41 -8.86
C ILE A 48 1.03 -4.24 -7.34
N LEU A 49 0.36 -5.09 -6.57
CA LEU A 49 0.49 -5.16 -5.11
C LEU A 49 1.64 -6.08 -4.73
N LEU A 50 2.51 -5.59 -3.85
CA LEU A 50 3.62 -6.33 -3.27
C LEU A 50 3.25 -6.85 -1.88
N GLY A 51 3.98 -7.87 -1.44
CA GLY A 51 3.87 -8.39 -0.07
C GLY A 51 4.38 -7.39 0.97
N PRO A 52 4.19 -7.69 2.26
CA PRO A 52 4.62 -6.83 3.37
C PRO A 52 6.09 -6.45 3.26
N TYR A 53 6.38 -5.17 3.50
CA TYR A 53 7.75 -4.69 3.50
C TYR A 53 8.56 -5.33 4.63
N ALA A 54 9.60 -6.07 4.28
CA ALA A 54 10.42 -6.84 5.22
C ALA A 54 11.82 -6.23 5.47
N GLY A 55 12.07 -4.99 5.06
CA GLY A 55 13.31 -4.26 5.42
C GLY A 55 14.57 -4.66 4.65
N GLY A 56 14.46 -5.11 3.40
CA GLY A 56 15.59 -5.50 2.55
C GLY A 56 15.59 -4.87 1.15
N ASP A 57 16.63 -5.18 0.37
CA ASP A 57 16.84 -4.66 -1.00
C ASP A 57 15.96 -5.33 -2.07
N PHE A 58 15.22 -6.39 -1.69
CA PHE A 58 14.38 -7.17 -2.60
C PHE A 58 12.89 -6.94 -2.34
N THR A 59 12.10 -7.04 -3.41
CA THR A 59 10.64 -7.00 -3.34
C THR A 59 10.08 -8.28 -2.72
N THR A 60 9.25 -8.15 -1.69
CA THR A 60 8.52 -9.27 -1.08
C THR A 60 7.28 -9.61 -1.91
N GLY A 61 7.03 -10.90 -2.12
CA GLY A 61 5.80 -11.41 -2.76
C GLY A 61 4.67 -11.66 -1.76
N ILE A 62 3.44 -11.66 -2.25
CA ILE A 62 2.28 -12.22 -1.55
C ILE A 62 2.33 -13.73 -1.79
N ASP A 63 2.88 -14.47 -0.83
CA ASP A 63 3.29 -15.87 -1.04
C ASP A 63 2.60 -16.87 -0.10
N SER A 64 1.73 -16.37 0.80
CA SER A 64 1.00 -17.14 1.80
C SER A 64 -0.51 -16.83 1.81
N ALA A 65 -1.29 -17.66 2.52
CA ALA A 65 -2.71 -17.41 2.72
C ALA A 65 -2.93 -16.14 3.54
N GLU A 66 -2.07 -15.95 4.54
CA GLU A 66 -2.06 -14.82 5.45
C GLU A 66 -1.74 -13.52 4.72
N ASP A 67 -0.78 -13.52 3.78
CA ASP A 67 -0.49 -12.35 2.95
C ASP A 67 -1.67 -11.99 2.05
N LEU A 68 -2.37 -13.01 1.53
CA LEU A 68 -3.54 -12.80 0.68
C LEU A 68 -4.64 -12.08 1.44
N GLU A 69 -4.82 -12.27 2.75
CA GLU A 69 -5.82 -11.56 3.55
C GLU A 69 -5.64 -10.03 3.50
N LEU A 70 -4.41 -9.56 3.28
CA LEU A 70 -4.10 -8.13 3.14
C LEU A 70 -4.53 -7.55 1.79
N VAL A 71 -4.75 -8.39 0.78
CA VAL A 71 -5.28 -7.95 -0.52
C VAL A 71 -6.77 -7.63 -0.35
N PRO A 72 -7.24 -6.43 -0.70
CA PRO A 72 -8.67 -6.11 -0.65
C PRO A 72 -9.47 -6.97 -1.63
N GLU A 73 -10.66 -7.43 -1.25
CA GLU A 73 -11.49 -8.34 -2.07
C GLU A 73 -11.88 -7.74 -3.42
N THR A 74 -12.06 -6.42 -3.48
CA THR A 74 -12.46 -5.69 -4.69
C THR A 74 -11.27 -5.21 -5.53
N PHE A 75 -10.03 -5.49 -5.09
CA PHE A 75 -8.83 -5.04 -5.80
C PHE A 75 -8.74 -5.69 -7.19
N SER A 76 -8.74 -4.84 -8.22
CA SER A 76 -8.81 -5.27 -9.63
C SER A 76 -7.45 -5.22 -10.36
N GLY A 77 -6.34 -5.06 -9.65
CA GLY A 77 -4.99 -5.03 -10.22
C GLY A 77 -4.29 -6.38 -10.16
N TYR A 78 -2.97 -6.36 -10.29
CA TYR A 78 -2.12 -7.56 -10.22
C TYR A 78 -1.52 -7.75 -8.82
N VAL A 79 -1.17 -9.00 -8.51
CA VAL A 79 -0.48 -9.39 -7.28
C VAL A 79 0.91 -9.91 -7.65
N TRP A 80 1.94 -9.35 -7.01
CA TRP A 80 3.31 -9.83 -7.11
C TRP A 80 3.49 -11.04 -6.19
N THR A 81 3.94 -12.16 -6.74
CA THR A 81 4.18 -13.40 -5.99
C THR A 81 5.37 -14.15 -6.59
N ASN A 82 6.11 -14.83 -5.71
CA ASN A 82 7.16 -15.77 -6.09
C ASN A 82 6.62 -17.20 -6.28
N ARG A 83 5.32 -17.42 -6.02
CA ARG A 83 4.68 -18.74 -5.92
C ARG A 83 3.34 -18.77 -6.66
N ALA A 84 3.33 -18.35 -7.92
CA ALA A 84 2.10 -18.22 -8.72
C ALA A 84 1.29 -19.53 -8.81
N GLU A 85 1.95 -20.68 -8.76
CA GLU A 85 1.37 -22.01 -8.78
C GLU A 85 0.47 -22.31 -7.57
N THR A 86 0.73 -21.68 -6.41
CA THR A 86 -0.10 -21.79 -5.21
C THR A 86 -0.97 -20.54 -5.00
N THR A 87 -0.38 -19.36 -5.14
CA THR A 87 -1.05 -18.07 -4.88
C THR A 87 -2.17 -17.81 -5.88
N GLY A 88 -1.97 -18.13 -7.17
CA GLY A 88 -2.98 -17.93 -8.21
C GLY A 88 -4.29 -18.67 -7.92
N PRO A 89 -4.27 -20.00 -7.71
CA PRO A 89 -5.47 -20.74 -7.33
C PRO A 89 -6.13 -20.28 -6.03
N MET A 90 -5.34 -19.82 -5.04
CA MET A 90 -5.87 -19.30 -3.78
C MET A 90 -6.59 -17.95 -3.97
N LEU A 91 -6.00 -17.04 -4.74
CA LEU A 91 -6.61 -15.75 -5.07
C LEU A 91 -7.90 -15.94 -5.88
N ALA A 92 -7.91 -16.86 -6.84
CA ALA A 92 -9.09 -17.16 -7.67
C ALA A 92 -10.28 -17.68 -6.83
N LYS A 93 -10.03 -18.43 -5.76
CA LYS A 93 -11.09 -18.89 -4.84
C LYS A 93 -11.72 -17.77 -4.02
N ARG A 94 -11.00 -16.67 -3.82
CA ARG A 94 -11.42 -15.54 -2.98
C ARG A 94 -12.17 -14.47 -3.77
N GLN A 95 -11.86 -14.31 -5.05
CA GLN A 95 -12.57 -13.36 -5.90
C GLN A 95 -14.00 -13.87 -6.17
N PRO A 96 -15.03 -13.04 -5.97
CA PRO A 96 -16.38 -13.40 -6.36
C PRO A 96 -16.40 -13.68 -7.86
N ALA A 97 -17.13 -14.71 -8.29
CA ALA A 97 -17.31 -14.99 -9.71
C ALA A 97 -17.86 -13.73 -10.40
N SER A 98 -17.04 -13.16 -11.27
CA SER A 98 -17.34 -11.96 -12.07
C SER A 98 -18.44 -12.22 -13.10
#